data_AF-A0A9Q3BC43-F1
#
_entry.id   AF-A0A9Q3BC43-F1
#
_cell.length_a   1.000
_cell.length_b   1.000
_cell.length_c   1.000
_cell.angle_alpha   90.00
_cell.angle_beta   90.00
_cell.angle_gamma   90.00
#
_symmetry.space_group_name_H-M   'P 1'
#
loop_
_entity.id
_entity.type
_entity.pdbx_description
1 polymer ?
#
loop_
_entity_poly.entity_id
_entity_poly.type
_entity_poly.pdbx_seq_one_letter_code
_entity_poly.pdbx_strand_id
1 'polypeptide(L)'
;MRQAGRCWWMFLLDILTRMGFAAMEVDKSYIFRSGEDTIAIWIHVNDGVIASNSPNAVLDFKHRLCAEVDIKWHDTICQIVGLECVFGEGEVAIVQQHLTKGILDAYPWSIVKSNFPLLVLPPSGVAMEGETLGVTPFRLVIGSLAYLVSGSHPDLAFVVNYLAWHSMAPTKEHWAILEDVVGYLLTTQHHQLVMQPGKLSLNLWSNAGWGGDLEHSQTGVMLMLGNPPILWSSKQQGVVALSTCVGEYVALLDSTQHLVQAISQLSRSTRKFFVTIKLRSKYQ
;
A
#
# COMPACT_ATOMS: atom_id res chain seq x y z
N MET A 1 20.49 10.98 14.79
CA MET A 1 21.03 11.93 13.79
C MET A 1 20.02 12.11 12.66
N ARG A 2 19.33 13.26 12.55
CA ARG A 2 18.24 13.46 11.57
C ARG A 2 18.69 13.56 10.10
N GLN A 3 19.98 13.79 9.84
CA GLN A 3 20.51 13.97 8.48
C GLN A 3 21.25 12.75 7.90
N ALA A 4 21.59 11.76 8.72
CA ALA A 4 22.40 10.62 8.29
C ALA A 4 21.79 9.86 7.10
N GLY A 5 20.47 9.60 7.12
CA GLY A 5 19.78 8.93 6.01
C GLY A 5 19.75 9.74 4.71
N ARG A 6 19.70 11.09 4.79
CA ARG A 6 19.78 11.94 3.60
C ARG A 6 21.20 11.96 3.02
N CYS A 7 22.22 12.08 3.87
CA CYS A 7 23.61 12.03 3.43
C CYS A 7 23.94 10.68 2.80
N TRP A 8 23.48 9.58 3.39
CA TRP A 8 23.60 8.24 2.83
C TRP A 8 22.94 8.14 1.46
N TRP A 9 21.71 8.64 1.32
CA TRP A 9 21.01 8.63 0.04
C TRP A 9 21.73 9.46 -1.03
N MET A 10 22.24 10.64 -0.69
CA MET A 10 23.00 11.49 -1.63
C MET A 10 24.33 10.82 -2.06
N PHE A 11 25.02 10.17 -1.12
CA PHE A 11 26.24 9.41 -1.41
C PHE A 11 25.97 8.25 -2.36
N LEU A 12 24.91 7.47 -2.10
CA LEU A 12 24.52 6.35 -2.95
C LEU A 12 24.02 6.81 -4.32
N LEU A 13 23.27 7.92 -4.38
CA LEU A 13 22.83 8.55 -5.62
C LEU A 13 24.03 8.95 -6.50
N ASP A 14 25.08 9.54 -5.93
CA ASP A 14 26.29 9.90 -6.67
C ASP A 14 26.96 8.65 -7.29
N ILE A 15 27.16 7.61 -6.49
CA ILE A 15 27.75 6.34 -6.95
C ILE A 15 26.93 5.72 -8.08
N LEU A 16 25.62 5.59 -7.89
CA LEU A 16 24.73 4.98 -8.88
C LEU A 16 24.68 5.81 -10.17
N THR A 17 24.68 7.14 -10.07
CA THR A 17 24.73 8.03 -11.23
C THR A 17 26.05 7.87 -11.99
N ARG A 18 27.19 7.78 -11.29
CA ARG A 18 28.50 7.48 -11.90
C ARG A 18 28.52 6.12 -12.61
N MET A 19 27.76 5.15 -12.10
CA MET A 19 27.60 3.82 -12.71
C MET A 19 26.58 3.77 -13.86
N GLY A 20 25.95 4.89 -14.21
CA GLY A 20 25.00 5.02 -15.32
C GLY A 20 23.53 4.76 -14.96
N PHE A 21 23.19 4.67 -13.67
CA PHE A 21 21.81 4.53 -13.24
C PHE A 21 21.08 5.88 -13.32
N ALA A 22 19.83 5.84 -13.74
CA ALA A 22 18.92 6.97 -13.66
C ALA A 22 18.02 6.82 -12.42
N ALA A 23 18.00 7.83 -11.55
CA ALA A 23 17.05 7.89 -10.45
C ALA A 23 15.64 8.15 -10.98
N MET A 24 14.65 7.47 -10.42
CA MET A 24 13.25 7.78 -10.68
C MET A 24 12.84 9.00 -9.83
N GLU A 25 12.13 9.95 -10.43
CA GLU A 25 11.73 11.18 -9.74
C GLU A 25 10.63 10.97 -8.69
N VAL A 26 9.81 9.92 -8.88
CA VAL A 26 8.61 9.66 -8.07
C VAL A 26 8.96 8.85 -6.82
N ASP A 27 9.77 7.80 -7.00
CA ASP A 27 10.18 6.89 -5.93
C ASP A 27 11.70 6.84 -5.88
N LYS A 28 12.30 6.59 -4.71
CA LYS A 28 13.76 6.47 -4.52
C LYS A 28 14.33 5.16 -5.11
N SER A 29 13.85 4.77 -6.28
CA SER A 29 14.30 3.66 -7.09
C SER A 29 15.21 4.14 -8.23
N TYR A 30 16.05 3.25 -8.72
CA TYR A 30 17.06 3.51 -9.74
C TYR A 30 16.97 2.46 -10.82
N ILE A 31 17.06 2.88 -12.08
CA ILE A 31 17.03 1.97 -13.22
C ILE A 31 18.29 2.18 -14.03
N PHE A 32 18.99 1.09 -14.31
CA PHE A 32 20.08 1.02 -15.28
C PHE A 32 19.64 0.19 -16.49
N ARG A 33 20.04 0.66 -17.66
CA ARG A 33 19.83 -0.06 -18.93
C ARG A 33 21.07 0.00 -19.79
N SER A 34 21.52 -1.16 -20.23
CA SER A 34 22.60 -1.30 -21.20
C SER A 34 22.24 -2.37 -22.21
N GLY A 35 21.88 -1.95 -23.43
CA GLY A 35 21.40 -2.88 -24.46
C GLY A 35 20.10 -3.58 -24.03
N GLU A 36 20.17 -4.90 -23.86
CA GLU A 36 19.06 -5.73 -23.36
C GLU A 36 19.05 -5.89 -21.84
N ASP A 37 20.18 -5.63 -21.16
CA ASP A 37 20.29 -5.75 -19.71
C ASP A 37 19.57 -4.60 -19.02
N THR A 38 18.70 -4.94 -18.07
CA THR A 38 17.97 -3.99 -17.21
C THR A 38 18.17 -4.37 -15.76
N ILE A 39 18.66 -3.42 -14.95
CA ILE A 39 18.75 -3.56 -13.50
C ILE A 39 17.86 -2.49 -12.87
N ALA A 40 16.93 -2.91 -12.02
CA ALA A 40 16.12 -2.04 -11.19
C ALA A 40 16.56 -2.20 -9.73
N ILE A 41 16.75 -1.08 -9.05
CA ILE A 41 17.15 -1.01 -7.65
C ILE A 41 16.09 -0.23 -6.90
N TRP A 42 15.57 -0.80 -5.82
CA TRP A 42 14.72 -0.09 -4.88
C TRP A 42 15.44 -0.02 -3.54
N ILE A 43 15.48 1.15 -2.91
CA ILE A 43 16.17 1.37 -1.64
C ILE A 43 15.25 2.07 -0.66
N HIS A 44 15.14 1.52 0.55
CA HIS A 44 14.46 2.12 1.68
C HIS A 44 15.37 2.15 2.91
N VAL A 45 15.97 3.31 3.15
CA VAL A 45 16.88 3.58 4.28
C VAL A 45 18.08 2.62 4.28
N ASN A 46 17.96 1.49 4.97
CA ASN A 46 19.02 0.48 5.13
C ASN A 46 18.78 -0.77 4.26
N ASP A 47 17.56 -0.97 3.78
CA ASP A 47 17.18 -2.14 3.01
C ASP A 47 17.14 -1.79 1.51
N GLY A 48 17.61 -2.72 0.68
CA GLY A 48 17.63 -2.56 -0.76
C GLY A 48 17.26 -3.85 -1.46
N VAL A 49 16.55 -3.71 -2.58
CA VAL A 49 16.16 -4.82 -3.45
C VAL A 49 16.69 -4.53 -4.84
N ILE A 50 17.31 -5.55 -5.44
CA ILE A 50 17.82 -5.46 -6.81
C ILE A 50 17.11 -6.53 -7.62
N ALA A 51 16.49 -6.11 -8.72
CA ALA A 51 15.85 -6.97 -9.69
C ALA A 51 16.53 -6.76 -11.05
N SER A 52 16.77 -7.85 -11.78
CA SER A 52 17.40 -7.80 -13.10
C SER A 52 16.86 -8.91 -13.99
N ASN A 53 16.87 -8.67 -15.31
CA ASN A 53 16.61 -9.72 -16.30
C ASN A 53 17.88 -10.53 -16.66
N SER A 54 19.05 -10.13 -16.15
CA SER A 54 20.35 -10.71 -16.47
C SER A 54 21.15 -10.95 -15.18
N PRO A 55 21.41 -12.21 -14.80
CA PRO A 55 22.22 -12.54 -13.61
C PRO A 55 23.66 -12.01 -13.71
N ASN A 56 24.25 -12.05 -14.90
CA ASN A 56 25.61 -11.55 -15.14
C ASN A 56 25.69 -10.03 -14.86
N ALA A 57 24.70 -9.27 -15.33
CA ALA A 57 24.62 -7.84 -15.07
C ALA A 57 24.54 -7.53 -13.56
N VAL A 58 23.88 -8.37 -12.76
CA VAL A 58 23.83 -8.24 -11.30
C VAL A 58 25.18 -8.54 -10.66
N LEU A 59 25.89 -9.57 -11.12
CA LEU A 59 27.22 -9.92 -10.60
C LEU A 59 28.23 -8.81 -10.87
N ASP A 60 28.24 -8.27 -12.10
CA ASP A 60 29.11 -7.16 -12.48
C ASP A 60 28.77 -5.89 -11.68
N PHE A 61 27.48 -5.61 -11.48
CA PHE A 61 27.02 -4.52 -10.63
C PHE A 61 27.46 -4.70 -9.18
N LYS A 62 27.25 -5.89 -8.60
CA LYS A 62 27.66 -6.24 -7.23
C LYS A 62 29.17 -6.04 -7.04
N HIS A 63 29.98 -6.50 -7.98
CA HIS A 63 31.44 -6.31 -7.93
C HIS A 63 31.83 -4.82 -7.95
N ARG A 64 31.21 -4.02 -8.84
CA ARG A 64 31.46 -2.57 -8.90
C ARG A 64 31.01 -1.84 -7.65
N LEU A 65 29.87 -2.21 -7.07
CA LEU A 65 29.33 -1.55 -5.89
C LEU A 65 30.13 -1.88 -4.63
N CYS A 66 30.57 -3.12 -4.47
CA CYS A 66 31.44 -3.53 -3.35
C CYS A 66 32.80 -2.82 -3.33
N ALA A 67 33.25 -2.27 -4.46
CA ALA A 67 34.49 -1.48 -4.51
C ALA A 67 34.33 -0.08 -3.90
N GLU A 68 33.11 0.46 -3.85
CA GLU A 68 32.81 1.81 -3.35
C GLU A 68 32.15 1.78 -1.97
N VAL A 69 31.39 0.71 -1.65
CA VAL A 69 30.58 0.61 -0.43
C VAL A 69 30.57 -0.82 0.10
N ASP A 70 30.75 -0.96 1.43
CA ASP A 70 30.54 -2.24 2.11
C ASP A 70 29.04 -2.50 2.29
N ILE A 71 28.52 -3.51 1.58
CA ILE A 71 27.10 -3.88 1.58
C ILE A 71 26.97 -5.36 1.89
N LYS A 72 26.03 -5.69 2.77
CA LYS A 72 25.63 -7.08 3.03
C LYS A 72 24.66 -7.53 1.96
N TRP A 73 25.00 -8.63 1.30
CA TRP A 73 24.19 -9.20 0.24
C TRP A 73 23.44 -10.43 0.75
N HIS A 74 22.20 -10.56 0.32
CA HIS A 74 21.39 -11.74 0.53
C HIS A 74 20.94 -12.24 -0.85
N ASP A 75 21.11 -13.54 -1.10
CA ASP A 75 20.76 -14.14 -2.39
C ASP A 75 19.24 -14.34 -2.53
N THR A 76 18.53 -14.39 -1.40
CA THR A 76 17.06 -14.50 -1.35
C THR A 76 16.47 -13.34 -0.57
N ILE A 77 15.31 -12.88 -1.06
CA ILE A 77 14.51 -11.86 -0.38
C ILE A 77 13.54 -12.60 0.55
N CYS A 78 13.76 -12.54 1.86
CA CYS A 78 12.80 -13.10 2.81
C CYS A 78 11.90 -12.02 3.41
N GLN A 79 12.41 -10.79 3.55
CA GLN A 79 11.69 -9.69 4.14
C GLN A 79 12.12 -8.35 3.55
N ILE A 80 11.16 -7.46 3.30
CA ILE A 80 11.37 -6.08 2.84
C ILE A 80 10.51 -5.16 3.69
N VAL A 81 11.12 -4.29 4.52
CA VAL A 81 10.41 -3.27 5.31
C VAL A 81 9.21 -3.86 6.08
N GLY A 82 9.43 -4.94 6.81
CA GLY A 82 8.37 -5.59 7.59
C GLY A 82 7.37 -6.41 6.77
N LEU A 83 7.52 -6.51 5.44
CA LEU A 83 6.78 -7.41 4.57
C LEU A 83 7.58 -8.69 4.37
N GLU A 84 6.98 -9.83 4.68
CA GLU A 84 7.54 -11.14 4.40
C GLU A 84 7.22 -11.54 2.96
N CYS A 85 8.22 -11.99 2.21
CA CYS A 85 8.07 -12.42 0.82
C CYS A 85 8.25 -13.93 0.73
N VAL A 86 7.19 -14.62 0.32
CA VAL A 86 7.19 -16.07 0.12
C VAL A 86 7.16 -16.35 -1.38
N PHE A 87 8.25 -16.90 -1.90
CA PHE A 87 8.41 -17.23 -3.32
C PHE A 87 7.90 -18.64 -3.59
N GLY A 88 6.88 -18.76 -4.44
CA GLY A 88 6.32 -20.02 -4.94
C GLY A 88 6.74 -20.31 -6.38
N GLU A 89 6.10 -21.29 -7.02
CA GLU A 89 6.33 -21.62 -8.43
C GLU A 89 5.71 -20.55 -9.34
N GLY A 90 6.48 -19.50 -9.62
CA GLY A 90 6.05 -18.40 -10.49
C GLY A 90 5.14 -17.38 -9.84
N GLU A 91 5.02 -17.39 -8.51
CA GLU A 91 4.27 -16.40 -7.74
C GLU A 91 5.06 -15.89 -6.54
N VAL A 92 4.73 -14.70 -6.07
CA VAL A 92 5.28 -14.12 -4.84
C VAL A 92 4.13 -13.73 -3.94
N ALA A 93 4.03 -14.36 -2.77
CA ALA A 93 3.08 -13.97 -1.76
C ALA A 93 3.71 -12.98 -0.77
N ILE A 94 3.04 -11.85 -0.56
CA ILE A 94 3.40 -10.83 0.42
C ILE A 94 2.55 -11.05 1.67
N VAL A 95 3.21 -11.19 2.81
CA VAL A 95 2.57 -11.50 4.09
C VAL A 95 3.15 -10.62 5.21
N GLN A 96 2.39 -10.39 6.27
CA GLN A 96 2.85 -9.67 7.46
C GLN A 96 2.53 -10.46 8.73
N GLN A 97 2.89 -11.75 8.78
CA GLN A 97 2.46 -12.65 9.86
C GLN A 97 2.93 -12.18 11.24
N HIS A 98 4.16 -11.68 11.34
CA HIS A 98 4.68 -11.18 12.61
C HIS A 98 3.84 -10.00 13.15
N LEU A 99 3.46 -9.07 12.28
CA LEU A 99 2.63 -7.92 12.65
C LEU A 99 1.21 -8.35 12.98
N THR A 100 0.60 -9.20 12.14
CA THR A 100 -0.75 -9.73 12.38
C THR A 100 -0.84 -10.41 13.74
N LYS A 101 0.12 -11.29 14.04
CA LYS A 101 0.19 -11.94 15.35
C LYS A 101 0.42 -10.94 16.49
N GLY A 102 1.31 -9.97 16.31
CA GLY A 102 1.54 -8.92 17.30
C GLY A 102 0.29 -8.08 17.61
N ILE A 103 -0.54 -7.79 16.61
CA ILE A 103 -1.82 -7.10 16.79
C ILE A 103 -2.80 -7.99 17.57
N LEU A 104 -2.94 -9.26 17.18
CA LEU A 104 -3.86 -10.20 17.83
C LEU A 104 -3.47 -10.50 19.28
N ASP A 105 -2.17 -10.60 19.57
CA ASP A 105 -1.63 -10.82 20.92
C ASP A 105 -1.80 -9.57 21.80
N ALA A 106 -1.65 -8.37 21.23
CA ALA A 106 -1.83 -7.10 21.95
C ALA A 106 -3.31 -6.78 22.25
N TYR A 107 -4.21 -7.24 21.39
CA TYR A 107 -5.65 -6.97 21.48
C TYR A 107 -6.44 -8.28 21.35
N PRO A 108 -6.47 -9.13 22.40
CA PRO A 108 -7.08 -10.45 22.37
C PRO A 108 -8.61 -10.41 22.44
N TRP A 109 -9.25 -9.57 21.61
CA TRP A 109 -10.69 -9.46 21.50
C TRP A 109 -11.22 -10.70 20.78
N SER A 110 -11.78 -11.63 21.56
CA SER A 110 -12.05 -13.01 21.11
C SER A 110 -13.37 -13.18 20.36
N ILE A 111 -14.13 -12.09 20.13
CA ILE A 111 -15.47 -12.17 19.57
C ILE A 111 -15.41 -11.83 18.07
N VAL A 112 -15.44 -12.86 17.23
CA VAL A 112 -15.66 -12.72 15.79
C VAL A 112 -17.15 -12.47 15.56
N LYS A 113 -17.54 -11.23 15.29
CA LYS A 113 -18.94 -10.88 14.99
C LYS A 113 -19.30 -11.01 13.50
N SER A 114 -18.31 -11.05 12.60
CA SER A 114 -18.53 -10.98 11.15
C SER A 114 -17.41 -11.61 10.32
N ASN A 115 -17.77 -12.15 9.15
CA ASN A 115 -16.84 -12.59 8.09
C ASN A 115 -16.52 -11.47 7.08
N PHE A 116 -16.96 -10.25 7.35
CA PHE A 116 -16.67 -9.07 6.55
C PHE A 116 -15.94 -8.03 7.41
N PRO A 117 -14.99 -7.28 6.84
CA PRO A 117 -14.23 -6.27 7.57
C PRO A 117 -15.10 -5.13 8.11
N LEU A 118 -16.34 -5.01 7.63
CA LEU A 118 -17.40 -4.16 8.18
C LEU A 118 -18.76 -4.83 8.00
N LEU A 119 -19.57 -4.83 9.05
CA LEU A 119 -20.92 -5.39 9.02
C LEU A 119 -21.90 -4.41 8.36
N VAL A 120 -21.96 -3.14 8.79
CA VAL A 120 -22.75 -2.04 8.21
C VAL A 120 -22.20 -0.73 8.82
N LEU A 121 -21.91 0.31 8.03
CA LEU A 121 -21.72 1.65 8.60
C LEU A 121 -23.09 2.22 9.01
N PRO A 122 -23.22 2.95 10.14
CA PRO A 122 -24.42 3.73 10.38
C PRO A 122 -24.72 4.61 9.16
N PRO A 123 -26.00 4.84 8.83
CA PRO A 123 -26.36 5.70 7.70
C PRO A 123 -25.66 7.06 7.85
N SER A 124 -25.04 7.51 6.74
CA SER A 124 -24.35 8.79 6.63
C SER A 124 -25.16 9.94 7.23
N GLY A 125 -24.53 10.76 8.09
CA GLY A 125 -25.16 11.88 8.77
C GLY A 125 -25.74 11.61 10.16
N VAL A 126 -25.64 10.38 10.68
CA VAL A 126 -25.84 10.13 12.12
C VAL A 126 -24.48 10.27 12.80
N ALA A 127 -24.21 11.44 13.37
CA ALA A 127 -23.11 11.59 14.30
C ALA A 127 -23.27 10.53 15.39
N MET A 128 -22.28 9.65 15.52
CA MET A 128 -22.20 8.73 16.64
C MET A 128 -21.90 9.57 17.88
N GLU A 129 -22.93 10.21 18.43
CA GLU A 129 -22.87 11.07 19.59
C GLU A 129 -22.57 10.20 20.82
N GLY A 130 -21.41 10.41 21.43
CA GLY A 130 -20.99 9.63 22.58
C GLY A 130 -19.80 10.22 23.30
N GLU A 131 -19.58 9.75 24.52
CA GLU A 131 -18.40 10.10 25.31
C GLU A 131 -17.13 9.63 24.57
N THR A 132 -16.10 10.47 24.58
CA THR A 132 -14.80 10.13 24.00
C THR A 132 -14.08 9.14 24.91
N LEU A 133 -13.66 8.00 24.35
CA LEU A 133 -13.06 6.90 25.11
C LEU A 133 -11.67 6.56 24.56
N GLY A 134 -10.64 6.58 25.41
CA GLY A 134 -9.38 5.89 25.12
C GLY A 134 -8.64 6.35 23.84
N VAL A 135 -8.51 7.65 23.60
CA VAL A 135 -7.89 8.23 22.39
C VAL A 135 -6.54 7.59 22.02
N THR A 136 -5.62 7.47 22.98
CA THR A 136 -4.26 6.97 22.72
C THR A 136 -4.26 5.47 22.36
N PRO A 137 -4.87 4.56 23.15
CA PRO A 137 -5.03 3.16 22.77
C PRO A 137 -5.68 2.97 21.40
N PHE A 138 -6.74 3.72 21.08
CA PHE A 138 -7.44 3.64 19.81
C PHE A 138 -6.50 3.93 18.62
N ARG A 139 -5.70 5.01 18.72
CA ARG A 139 -4.71 5.37 17.70
C ARG A 139 -3.60 4.34 17.53
N LEU A 140 -3.17 3.70 18.61
CA LEU A 140 -2.12 2.67 18.54
C LEU A 140 -2.60 1.48 17.72
N VAL A 141 -3.82 0.99 17.96
CA VAL A 141 -4.40 -0.12 17.19
C VAL A 141 -4.55 0.27 15.72
N ILE A 142 -5.12 1.45 15.45
CA ILE A 142 -5.32 1.94 14.09
C ILE A 142 -4.00 2.12 13.36
N GLY A 143 -2.97 2.63 14.03
CA GLY A 143 -1.63 2.76 13.45
C GLY A 143 -1.06 1.42 13.00
N SER A 144 -1.18 0.40 13.85
CA SER A 144 -0.75 -0.96 13.51
C SER A 144 -1.56 -1.56 12.35
N LEU A 145 -2.89 -1.39 12.37
CA LEU A 145 -3.77 -1.82 11.28
C LEU A 145 -3.50 -1.06 9.98
N ALA A 146 -3.20 0.23 10.04
CA ALA A 146 -2.87 1.03 8.86
C ALA A 146 -1.56 0.56 8.20
N TYR A 147 -0.58 0.15 9.02
CA TYR A 147 0.64 -0.47 8.51
C TYR A 147 0.39 -1.83 7.87
N LEU A 148 -0.51 -2.65 8.46
CA LEU A 148 -0.96 -3.92 7.88
C LEU A 148 -1.72 -3.73 6.56
N VAL A 149 -2.62 -2.74 6.51
CA VAL A 149 -3.35 -2.36 5.29
C VAL A 149 -2.39 -1.97 4.18
N SER A 150 -1.37 -1.19 4.49
CA SER A 150 -0.43 -0.66 3.49
C SER A 150 0.42 -1.77 2.84
N GLY A 151 0.55 -2.93 3.48
CA GLY A 151 1.39 -4.03 3.02
C GLY A 151 0.63 -5.19 2.39
N SER A 152 -0.30 -5.80 3.12
CA SER A 152 -0.91 -7.09 2.71
C SER A 152 -2.42 -7.21 2.84
N HIS A 153 -3.12 -6.26 3.49
CA HIS A 153 -4.57 -6.32 3.72
C HIS A 153 -5.35 -5.15 3.08
N PRO A 154 -5.46 -5.09 1.74
CA PRO A 154 -6.21 -4.04 1.04
C PRO A 154 -7.71 -4.03 1.36
N ASP A 155 -8.26 -5.17 1.76
CA ASP A 155 -9.63 -5.39 2.20
C ASP A 155 -10.00 -4.56 3.46
N LEU A 156 -9.02 -4.31 4.33
CA LEU A 156 -9.18 -3.50 5.54
C LEU A 156 -9.07 -1.98 5.28
N ALA A 157 -8.67 -1.55 4.08
CA ALA A 157 -8.34 -0.16 3.80
C ALA A 157 -9.48 0.81 4.10
N PHE A 158 -10.71 0.43 3.78
CA PHE A 158 -11.89 1.26 4.01
C PHE A 158 -12.17 1.48 5.50
N VAL A 159 -12.27 0.39 6.28
CA VAL A 159 -12.66 0.47 7.70
C VAL A 159 -11.59 1.13 8.55
N VAL A 160 -10.31 0.84 8.28
CA VAL A 160 -9.20 1.44 9.01
C VAL A 160 -9.15 2.94 8.73
N ASN A 161 -9.39 3.37 7.47
CA ASN A 161 -9.45 4.79 7.14
C ASN A 161 -10.64 5.50 7.82
N TYR A 162 -11.82 4.86 7.81
CA TYR A 162 -13.01 5.38 8.51
C TYR A 162 -12.74 5.59 10.00
N LEU A 163 -12.20 4.58 10.70
CA LEU A 163 -11.86 4.69 12.12
C LEU A 163 -10.78 5.75 12.38
N ALA A 164 -9.83 5.93 11.44
CA ALA A 164 -8.79 6.95 11.57
C ALA A 164 -9.36 8.38 11.58
N TRP A 165 -10.47 8.65 10.89
CA TRP A 165 -11.13 9.97 10.92
C TRP A 165 -11.63 10.31 12.33
N HIS A 166 -12.13 9.31 13.04
CA HIS A 166 -12.65 9.46 14.40
C HIS A 166 -11.58 9.29 15.48
N SER A 167 -10.30 9.20 15.11
CA SER A 167 -9.20 8.97 16.06
C SER A 167 -8.92 10.11 17.04
N MET A 168 -9.49 11.30 16.83
CA MET A 168 -9.42 12.42 17.77
C MET A 168 -10.45 12.31 18.90
N ALA A 169 -11.62 11.73 18.61
CA ALA A 169 -12.73 11.60 19.54
C ALA A 169 -13.47 10.26 19.31
N PRO A 170 -12.79 9.11 19.53
CA PRO A 170 -13.41 7.81 19.37
C PRO A 170 -14.51 7.60 20.41
N THR A 171 -15.62 7.04 19.99
CA THR A 171 -16.78 6.74 20.83
C THR A 171 -16.87 5.24 21.08
N LYS A 172 -17.78 4.82 21.96
CA LYS A 172 -18.01 3.39 22.25
C LYS A 172 -18.33 2.58 20.98
N GLU A 173 -19.02 3.18 20.02
CA GLU A 173 -19.39 2.52 18.77
C GLU A 173 -18.18 2.37 17.84
N HIS A 174 -17.30 3.37 17.77
CA HIS A 174 -16.02 3.26 17.06
C HIS A 174 -15.13 2.14 17.64
N TRP A 175 -15.11 1.99 18.96
CA TRP A 175 -14.44 0.88 19.62
C TRP A 175 -15.05 -0.47 19.27
N ALA A 176 -16.38 -0.58 19.24
CA ALA A 176 -17.05 -1.80 18.85
C ALA A 176 -16.73 -2.21 17.39
N ILE A 177 -16.66 -1.24 16.47
CA ILE A 177 -16.23 -1.49 15.08
C ILE A 177 -14.77 -1.94 15.06
N LEU A 178 -13.88 -1.30 15.82
CA LEU A 178 -12.46 -1.68 15.89
C LEU A 178 -12.27 -3.10 16.44
N GLU A 179 -13.05 -3.50 17.44
CA GLU A 179 -13.08 -4.87 17.96
C GLU A 179 -13.48 -5.87 16.88
N ASP A 180 -14.52 -5.55 16.09
CA ASP A 180 -14.99 -6.40 15.00
C ASP A 180 -13.93 -6.53 13.89
N VAL A 181 -13.18 -5.46 13.60
CA VAL A 181 -12.06 -5.47 12.64
C VAL A 181 -10.94 -6.39 13.09
N VAL A 182 -10.56 -6.35 14.37
CA VAL A 182 -9.53 -7.26 14.92
C VAL A 182 -10.06 -8.69 14.97
N GLY A 183 -11.34 -8.89 15.28
CA GLY A 183 -12.00 -10.19 15.18
C GLY A 183 -12.00 -10.74 13.75
N TYR A 184 -12.24 -9.89 12.74
CA TYR A 184 -12.10 -10.26 11.34
C TYR A 184 -10.66 -10.64 11.00
N LEU A 185 -9.67 -9.86 11.44
CA LEU A 185 -8.26 -10.16 11.25
C LEU A 185 -7.86 -11.53 11.82
N LEU A 186 -8.46 -11.95 12.95
CA LEU A 186 -8.26 -13.29 13.51
C LEU A 186 -8.69 -14.39 12.52
N THR A 187 -9.81 -14.20 11.82
CA THR A 187 -10.29 -15.16 10.81
C THR A 187 -9.45 -15.14 9.53
N THR A 188 -8.86 -13.98 9.20
CA THR A 188 -8.08 -13.77 7.97
C THR A 188 -6.57 -13.73 8.21
N GLN A 189 -6.09 -14.21 9.37
CA GLN A 189 -4.68 -14.10 9.76
C GLN A 189 -3.70 -14.81 8.81
N HIS A 190 -4.21 -15.74 7.99
CA HIS A 190 -3.45 -16.49 7.00
C HIS A 190 -3.63 -15.98 5.57
N HIS A 191 -4.39 -14.89 5.37
CA HIS A 191 -4.50 -14.27 4.05
C HIS A 191 -3.15 -13.71 3.61
N GLN A 192 -2.91 -13.78 2.31
CA GLN A 192 -1.66 -13.36 1.69
C GLN A 192 -1.99 -12.61 0.41
N LEU A 193 -1.20 -11.59 0.10
CA LEU A 193 -1.32 -10.88 -1.15
C LEU A 193 -0.45 -11.57 -2.20
N VAL A 194 -1.09 -12.36 -3.06
CA VAL A 194 -0.39 -13.16 -4.08
C VAL A 194 -0.17 -12.35 -5.35
N MET A 195 1.09 -12.17 -5.70
CA MET A 195 1.57 -11.51 -6.91
C MET A 195 1.93 -12.56 -7.95
N GLN A 196 1.10 -12.68 -8.99
CA GLN A 196 1.35 -13.57 -10.12
C GLN A 196 1.65 -12.78 -11.40
N PRO A 197 2.64 -13.20 -12.21
CA PRO A 197 2.88 -12.64 -13.52
C PRO A 197 1.66 -12.93 -14.40
N GLY A 198 1.19 -11.90 -15.08
CA GLY A 198 0.05 -12.00 -15.97
C GLY A 198 0.22 -11.11 -17.19
N LYS A 199 -0.85 -10.95 -17.96
CA LYS A 199 -0.87 -9.98 -19.06
C LYS A 199 -0.59 -8.59 -18.49
N LEU A 200 0.47 -7.95 -19.00
CA LEU A 200 0.83 -6.55 -18.69
C LEU A 200 -0.28 -5.60 -19.14
N SER A 201 -1.25 -5.41 -18.24
CA SER A 201 -2.42 -4.57 -18.40
C SER A 201 -2.65 -3.87 -17.09
N LEU A 202 -2.94 -2.58 -17.16
CA LEU A 202 -3.11 -1.78 -15.97
C LEU A 202 -4.60 -1.44 -15.83
N ASN A 203 -5.22 -1.94 -14.75
CA ASN A 203 -6.65 -1.81 -14.51
C ASN A 203 -6.88 -0.94 -13.27
N LEU A 204 -7.47 0.23 -13.47
CA LEU A 204 -7.85 1.13 -12.39
C LEU A 204 -9.31 0.92 -12.02
N TRP A 205 -9.57 0.71 -10.75
CA TRP A 205 -10.89 0.73 -10.15
C TRP A 205 -11.01 1.94 -9.23
N SER A 206 -12.11 2.67 -9.39
CA SER A 206 -12.47 3.82 -8.57
C SER A 206 -13.87 3.60 -8.01
N ASN A 207 -14.05 3.96 -6.75
CA ASN A 207 -15.33 3.92 -6.06
C ASN A 207 -15.47 5.14 -5.14
N ALA A 208 -16.69 5.68 -5.05
CA ALA A 208 -17.03 6.72 -4.09
C ALA A 208 -18.10 6.20 -3.12
N GLY A 209 -17.84 6.33 -1.82
CA GLY A 209 -18.87 6.25 -0.79
C GLY A 209 -19.38 7.66 -0.51
N TRP A 210 -20.62 7.97 -0.87
CA TRP A 210 -21.18 9.29 -0.55
C TRP A 210 -21.37 9.42 0.97
N GLY A 211 -20.83 10.51 1.53
CA GLY A 211 -20.88 10.82 2.97
C GLY A 211 -22.15 11.58 3.40
N GLY A 212 -23.05 11.91 2.49
CA GLY A 212 -24.20 12.78 2.78
C GLY A 212 -23.87 14.26 2.63
N ASP A 213 -24.84 15.12 2.98
CA ASP A 213 -24.75 16.58 2.75
C ASP A 213 -23.80 17.31 3.71
N LEU A 214 -23.51 16.70 4.87
CA LEU A 214 -22.75 17.33 5.96
C LEU A 214 -21.40 16.67 6.21
N GLU A 215 -21.10 15.54 5.55
CA GLU A 215 -19.86 14.81 5.74
C GLU A 215 -19.10 14.66 4.43
N HIS A 216 -17.79 14.54 4.55
CA HIS A 216 -16.94 14.29 3.40
C HIS A 216 -17.19 12.88 2.87
N SER A 217 -17.30 12.77 1.55
CA SER A 217 -17.39 11.46 0.88
C SER A 217 -16.06 10.72 0.95
N GLN A 218 -16.09 9.41 0.75
CA GLN A 218 -14.91 8.55 0.75
C GLN A 218 -14.54 8.15 -0.67
N THR A 219 -13.26 8.21 -1.00
CA THR A 219 -12.69 7.68 -2.24
C THR A 219 -12.02 6.34 -1.94
N GLY A 220 -12.33 5.33 -2.75
CA GLY A 220 -11.63 4.06 -2.81
C GLY A 220 -10.95 3.90 -4.16
N VAL A 221 -9.67 3.55 -4.14
CA VAL A 221 -8.84 3.33 -5.33
C VAL A 221 -8.22 1.94 -5.24
N MET A 222 -8.24 1.21 -6.35
CA MET A 222 -7.52 -0.06 -6.49
C MET A 222 -6.93 -0.12 -7.90
N LEU A 223 -5.61 -0.22 -7.99
CA LEU A 223 -4.87 -0.34 -9.23
C LEU A 223 -4.29 -1.75 -9.33
N MET A 224 -4.62 -2.44 -10.41
CA MET A 224 -4.16 -3.79 -10.69
C MET A 224 -3.14 -3.77 -11.83
N LEU A 225 -2.09 -4.58 -11.72
CA LEU A 225 -1.17 -4.88 -12.83
C LEU A 225 -1.40 -6.33 -13.25
N GLY A 226 -2.23 -6.54 -14.27
CA GLY A 226 -2.77 -7.84 -14.61
C GLY A 226 -3.81 -8.26 -13.59
N ASN A 227 -3.48 -9.30 -12.81
CA ASN A 227 -4.34 -9.89 -11.78
C ASN A 227 -4.05 -9.39 -10.35
N PRO A 228 -2.80 -9.12 -9.92
CA PRO A 228 -2.55 -8.63 -8.57
C PRO A 228 -2.77 -7.12 -8.41
N PRO A 229 -3.19 -6.66 -7.21
CA PRO A 229 -3.22 -5.25 -6.86
C PRO A 229 -1.79 -4.75 -6.60
N ILE A 230 -1.47 -3.57 -7.13
CA ILE A 230 -0.16 -2.90 -6.95
C ILE A 230 -0.28 -1.59 -6.17
N LEU A 231 -1.49 -1.02 -6.10
CA LEU A 231 -1.79 0.15 -5.30
C LEU A 231 -3.24 0.09 -4.87
N TRP A 232 -3.49 0.42 -3.61
CA TRP A 232 -4.83 0.61 -3.09
C TRP A 232 -4.81 1.77 -2.11
N SER A 233 -5.96 2.43 -2.00
CA SER A 233 -6.14 3.48 -1.01
C SER A 233 -7.61 3.63 -0.70
N SER A 234 -7.90 3.96 0.55
CA SER A 234 -9.19 4.54 0.91
C SER A 234 -8.92 5.84 1.65
N LYS A 235 -9.59 6.91 1.25
CA LYS A 235 -9.36 8.24 1.83
C LYS A 235 -10.62 9.09 1.87
N GLN A 236 -10.66 10.00 2.84
CA GLN A 236 -11.65 11.06 2.88
C GLN A 236 -11.40 12.04 1.73
N GLN A 237 -12.46 12.46 1.04
CA GLN A 237 -12.38 13.52 0.05
C GLN A 237 -12.15 14.86 0.75
N GLY A 238 -11.24 15.68 0.23
CA GLY A 238 -10.98 17.02 0.79
C GLY A 238 -12.14 18.02 0.59
N VAL A 239 -13.16 17.64 -0.18
CA VAL A 239 -14.35 18.45 -0.47
C VAL A 239 -15.61 17.71 -0.01
N VAL A 240 -16.59 18.45 0.49
CA VAL A 240 -17.93 17.92 0.78
C VAL A 240 -18.68 17.83 -0.55
N ALA A 241 -19.09 16.63 -0.94
CA ALA A 241 -19.75 16.39 -2.22
C ALA A 241 -21.25 16.68 -2.11
N LEU A 242 -21.71 17.67 -2.87
CA LEU A 242 -23.13 18.08 -2.90
C LEU A 242 -24.06 17.05 -3.57
N SER A 243 -23.50 16.00 -4.17
CA SER A 243 -24.25 14.87 -4.73
C SER A 243 -23.33 13.67 -4.89
N THR A 244 -23.93 12.50 -5.09
CA THR A 244 -23.20 11.27 -5.41
C THR A 244 -22.35 11.42 -6.67
N CYS A 245 -22.85 12.12 -7.69
CA CYS A 245 -22.12 12.39 -8.93
C CYS A 245 -20.84 13.21 -8.68
N VAL A 246 -20.91 14.25 -7.83
CA VAL A 246 -19.72 15.03 -7.46
C VAL A 246 -18.71 14.16 -6.71
N GLY A 247 -19.19 13.32 -5.78
CA GLY A 247 -18.34 12.38 -5.05
C GLY A 247 -17.64 11.38 -5.98
N GLU A 248 -18.35 10.81 -6.95
CA GLU A 248 -17.80 9.92 -7.98
C GLU A 248 -16.76 10.64 -8.85
N TYR A 249 -17.01 11.89 -9.24
CA TYR A 249 -16.05 12.68 -10.03
C TYR A 249 -14.75 12.95 -9.27
N VAL A 250 -14.84 13.32 -7.99
CA VAL A 250 -13.65 13.54 -7.13
C VAL A 250 -12.87 12.24 -6.96
N ALA A 251 -13.57 11.12 -6.74
CA ALA A 251 -12.94 9.81 -6.64
C ALA A 251 -12.21 9.43 -7.94
N LEU A 252 -12.84 9.69 -9.09
CA LEU A 252 -12.24 9.42 -10.40
C LEU A 252 -11.00 10.27 -10.63
N LEU A 253 -11.06 11.57 -10.36
CA LEU A 253 -9.92 12.48 -10.50
C LEU A 253 -8.73 11.96 -9.70
N ASP A 254 -8.94 11.63 -8.43
CA ASP A 254 -7.89 11.09 -7.57
C ASP A 254 -7.31 9.77 -8.09
N SER A 255 -8.19 8.87 -8.51
CA SER A 255 -7.81 7.57 -9.06
C SER A 255 -6.97 7.73 -10.34
N THR A 256 -7.29 8.71 -11.18
CA THR A 256 -6.52 9.00 -12.40
C THR A 256 -5.15 9.60 -12.11
N GLN A 257 -4.96 10.33 -11.01
CA GLN A 257 -3.64 10.82 -10.60
C GLN A 257 -2.72 9.65 -10.26
N HIS A 258 -3.19 8.68 -9.47
CA HIS A 258 -2.45 7.45 -9.18
C HIS A 258 -2.13 6.66 -10.45
N LEU A 259 -3.07 6.58 -11.40
CA LEU A 259 -2.87 5.94 -12.69
C LEU A 259 -1.75 6.62 -13.51
N VAL A 260 -1.76 7.94 -13.62
CA VAL A 260 -0.73 8.69 -14.36
C VAL A 260 0.64 8.50 -13.72
N GLN A 261 0.71 8.54 -12.40
CA GLN A 261 1.95 8.25 -11.65
C GLN A 261 2.46 6.84 -11.96
N ALA A 262 1.62 5.82 -11.83
CA ALA A 262 1.99 4.45 -12.13
C ALA A 262 2.44 4.26 -13.59
N ILE A 263 1.72 4.85 -14.56
CA ILE A 263 2.14 4.82 -15.97
C ILE A 263 3.51 5.47 -16.14
N SER A 264 3.76 6.62 -15.54
CA SER A 264 5.05 7.32 -15.67
C SER A 264 6.22 6.49 -15.13
N GLN A 265 6.00 5.76 -14.04
CA GLN A 265 6.99 4.86 -13.45
C GLN A 265 7.22 3.63 -14.35
N LEU A 266 6.12 3.02 -14.77
CA LEU A 266 6.13 1.78 -15.53
C LEU A 266 6.60 1.96 -16.98
N SER A 267 6.24 3.05 -17.66
CA SER A 267 6.71 3.37 -19.02
C SER A 267 8.21 3.69 -19.05
N ARG A 268 8.71 4.31 -17.98
CA ARG A 268 10.15 4.46 -17.76
C ARG A 268 10.81 3.14 -17.42
N SER A 269 10.06 2.09 -17.03
CA SER A 269 10.55 0.75 -16.67
C SER A 269 10.40 -0.32 -17.79
N THR A 270 9.41 -0.25 -18.69
CA THR A 270 9.18 -1.24 -19.76
C THR A 270 8.48 -0.63 -20.99
N ARG A 271 8.66 -1.26 -22.18
CA ARG A 271 8.34 -0.65 -23.50
C ARG A 271 6.88 -0.70 -23.98
N LYS A 272 5.92 -1.38 -23.33
CA LYS A 272 4.51 -1.45 -23.83
C LYS A 272 3.50 -1.68 -22.70
N PHE A 273 2.43 -0.88 -22.63
CA PHE A 273 1.29 -1.05 -21.71
C PHE A 273 -0.05 -0.91 -22.41
N PHE A 274 -1.03 -1.71 -21.98
CA PHE A 274 -2.46 -1.50 -22.27
C PHE A 274 -3.16 -1.01 -21.00
N VAL A 275 -3.93 0.07 -21.10
CA VAL A 275 -4.62 0.68 -19.96
C VAL A 275 -6.13 0.47 -20.09
N THR A 276 -6.77 -0.02 -19.04
CA THR A 276 -8.23 -0.12 -18.95
C THR A 276 -8.70 0.56 -17.67
N ILE A 277 -9.67 1.47 -17.76
CA ILE A 277 -10.28 2.12 -16.60
C ILE A 277 -11.65 1.49 -16.39
N LYS A 278 -11.90 0.92 -15.21
CA LYS A 278 -13.20 0.34 -14.84
C LYS A 278 -13.84 1.18 -13.75
N LEU A 279 -15.00 1.74 -14.05
CA LEU A 279 -15.82 2.49 -13.11
C LEU A 279 -16.89 1.56 -12.55
N ARG A 280 -17.05 1.52 -11.23
CA ARG A 280 -18.10 0.75 -10.57
C ARG A 280 -19.03 1.73 -9.87
N SER A 281 -20.21 1.99 -10.45
CA SER A 281 -21.25 2.79 -9.78
C SER A 281 -22.01 1.90 -8.81
N LYS A 282 -22.34 2.42 -7.63
CA LYS A 282 -23.13 1.73 -6.60
C LYS A 282 -24.65 1.72 -6.87
N TYR A 283 -25.09 2.17 -8.04
CA TYR A 283 -26.51 2.24 -8.41
C TYR A 283 -26.85 1.34 -9.60
N GLN A 284 -26.63 0.02 -9.49
CA GLN A 284 -27.27 -1.02 -10.31
C GLN A 284 -27.36 -2.33 -9.53
#